data_AF-A0A6B0XFN1-F1
#
_entry.id   AF-A0A6B0XFN1-F1
#
_cell.length_a   1.000
_cell.length_b   1.000
_cell.length_c   1.000
_cell.angle_alpha   90.00
_cell.angle_beta   90.00
_cell.angle_gamma   90.00
#
_symmetry.space_group_name_H-M   'P 1'
#
loop_
_entity.id
_entity.type
_entity.pdbx_description
1 polymer ?
#
loop_
_entity_poly.entity_id
_entity_poly.type
_entity_poly.pdbx_seq_one_letter_code
_entity_poly.pdbx_strand_id
1 'polypeptide(L)'
;MDSSATKTDDRERLVRLAQGVPEAEVPAAVRYLEYLTDRADSYARFLLSAPETDRRLSEKCERGLEEAWADVEAGRVHGSEEVKRELGL
;
A
#
# COMPACT_ATOMS: atom_id res chain seq x y z
N MET A 1 -18.92 0.49 28.66
CA MET A 1 -17.54 0.04 28.96
C MET A 1 -16.64 0.63 27.90
N ASP A 2 -15.63 1.35 28.35
CA ASP A 2 -14.89 2.35 27.58
C ASP A 2 -13.95 1.70 26.55
N SER A 3 -14.24 1.87 25.26
CA SER A 3 -13.55 1.22 24.13
C SER A 3 -12.10 1.75 23.92
N SER A 4 -11.74 2.82 24.63
CA SER A 4 -10.41 3.42 24.61
C SER A 4 -9.40 2.63 25.47
N ALA A 5 -9.84 2.01 26.57
CA ALA A 5 -8.97 1.32 27.51
C ALA A 5 -8.38 0.00 26.94
N THR A 6 -9.12 -0.68 26.07
CA THR A 6 -8.68 -1.96 25.47
C THR A 6 -7.61 -1.78 24.39
N LYS A 7 -7.63 -0.68 23.62
CA LYS A 7 -6.63 -0.44 22.56
C LYS A 7 -5.23 -0.17 23.11
N THR A 8 -5.14 0.52 24.25
CA THR A 8 -3.86 0.79 24.91
C THR A 8 -3.22 -0.49 25.43
N ASP A 9 -4.01 -1.39 26.02
CA ASP A 9 -3.53 -2.69 26.50
C ASP A 9 -3.04 -3.59 25.36
N ASP A 10 -3.75 -3.62 24.23
CA ASP A 10 -3.30 -4.39 23.05
C ASP A 10 -2.00 -3.86 22.45
N ARG A 11 -1.79 -2.54 22.45
CA ARG A 11 -0.54 -1.91 21.96
C ARG A 11 0.64 -2.25 22.86
N GLU A 12 0.46 -2.16 24.18
CA GLU A 12 1.48 -2.55 25.15
C GLU A 12 1.79 -4.05 25.05
N ARG A 13 0.76 -4.88 24.86
CA ARG A 13 0.91 -6.32 24.66
C ARG A 13 1.70 -6.64 23.39
N LEU A 14 1.51 -5.91 22.30
CA LEU A 14 2.30 -6.06 21.08
C LEU A 14 3.79 -5.73 21.33
N VAL A 15 4.10 -4.65 22.05
CA VAL A 15 5.49 -4.29 22.39
C VAL A 15 6.15 -5.39 23.22
N ARG A 16 5.44 -5.93 24.23
CA ARG A 16 5.93 -7.05 25.05
C ARG A 16 6.20 -8.30 24.21
N LEU A 17 5.31 -8.62 23.26
CA LEU A 17 5.50 -9.75 22.35
C LEU A 17 6.71 -9.55 21.43
N ALA A 18 6.88 -8.36 20.86
CA ALA A 18 7.99 -8.03 19.98
C ALA A 18 9.35 -8.16 20.70
N GLN A 19 9.42 -7.75 21.97
CA GLN A 19 10.63 -7.91 22.80
C GLN A 19 10.96 -9.37 23.14
N GLY A 20 9.97 -10.27 23.09
CA GLY A 20 10.15 -11.68 23.40
C GLY A 20 10.45 -12.57 22.18
N VAL A 21 10.53 -12.01 20.98
CA VAL A 21 10.80 -12.78 19.75
C VAL A 21 12.25 -13.30 19.78
N PRO A 22 12.49 -14.60 19.58
CA PRO A 22 13.85 -15.12 19.44
C PRO A 22 14.58 -14.48 18.26
N GLU A 23 15.88 -14.20 18.40
CA GLU A 23 16.67 -13.48 17.37
C GLU A 23 16.55 -14.12 15.97
N ALA A 24 16.52 -15.45 15.89
CA ALA A 24 16.37 -16.20 14.64
C ALA A 24 15.03 -15.94 13.92
N GLU A 25 13.99 -15.55 14.68
CA GLU A 25 12.63 -15.31 14.18
C GLU A 25 12.34 -13.83 13.91
N VAL A 26 13.23 -12.91 14.34
CA VAL A 26 13.08 -11.47 14.12
C VAL A 26 12.83 -11.13 12.64
N PRO A 27 13.55 -11.69 11.65
CA PRO A 27 13.28 -11.40 10.25
C PRO A 27 11.87 -11.79 9.79
N ALA A 28 11.30 -12.87 10.34
CA ALA A 28 9.94 -13.30 10.02
C ALA A 28 8.90 -12.39 10.68
N ALA A 29 9.12 -12.01 11.94
CA ALA A 29 8.25 -11.08 12.67
C ALA A 29 8.19 -9.70 12.00
N VAL A 30 9.33 -9.17 11.54
CA VAL A 30 9.41 -7.90 10.80
C VAL A 30 8.54 -7.96 9.54
N ARG A 31 8.74 -8.96 8.67
CA ARG A 31 7.94 -9.12 7.44
C ARG A 31 6.44 -9.20 7.71
N TYR A 32 6.04 -9.87 8.78
CA TYR A 32 4.64 -9.98 9.14
C TYR A 32 4.06 -8.65 9.62
N LEU A 33 4.80 -7.90 10.45
CA LEU A 33 4.38 -6.58 10.91
C LEU A 33 4.31 -5.58 9.75
N GLU A 34 5.30 -5.60 8.85
CA GLU A 34 5.32 -4.81 7.62
C GLU A 34 4.09 -5.13 6.74
N TYR A 35 3.78 -6.42 6.54
CA TYR A 35 2.58 -6.86 5.84
C TYR A 35 1.28 -6.33 6.49
N LEU A 36 1.21 -6.30 7.83
CA LEU A 36 0.04 -5.77 8.53
C LEU A 36 -0.08 -4.25 8.37
N THR A 37 1.04 -3.51 8.36
CA THR A 37 1.04 -2.07 8.08
C THR A 37 0.72 -1.75 6.63
N ASP A 38 1.25 -2.50 5.67
CA ASP A 38 0.96 -2.31 4.24
C ASP A 38 -0.49 -2.66 3.92
N ARG A 39 -1.08 -3.68 4.56
CA ARG A 39 -2.53 -3.98 4.43
C ARG A 39 -3.44 -2.97 5.12
N ALA A 40 -2.90 -2.09 5.96
CA ALA A 40 -3.67 -0.96 6.48
C ALA A 40 -3.90 0.12 5.40
N ASP A 41 -3.15 0.08 4.29
CA ASP A 41 -3.45 0.89 3.11
C ASP A 41 -4.78 0.41 2.48
N SER A 42 -5.81 1.23 2.68
CA SER A 42 -7.16 1.00 2.16
C SER A 42 -7.18 0.94 0.64
N TYR A 43 -6.26 1.63 -0.03
CA TYR A 43 -6.12 1.62 -1.48
C TYR A 43 -5.48 0.32 -1.97
N ALA A 44 -4.40 -0.13 -1.32
CA ALA A 44 -3.79 -1.43 -1.63
C ALA A 44 -4.77 -2.59 -1.41
N ARG A 45 -5.56 -2.55 -0.33
CA ARG A 45 -6.66 -3.51 -0.11
C ARG A 45 -7.71 -3.46 -1.21
N PHE A 46 -8.15 -2.27 -1.60
CA PHE A 46 -9.11 -2.11 -2.68
C PHE A 46 -8.60 -2.77 -3.97
N LEU A 47 -7.35 -2.50 -4.36
CA LEU A 47 -6.72 -3.10 -5.54
C LEU A 47 -6.60 -4.62 -5.45
N LEU A 48 -6.15 -5.16 -4.31
CA LEU A 48 -5.99 -6.61 -4.10
C LEU A 48 -7.31 -7.36 -3.97
N SER A 49 -8.37 -6.69 -3.53
CA SER A 49 -9.73 -7.24 -3.40
C SER A 49 -10.58 -7.04 -4.65
N ALA A 50 -10.10 -6.24 -5.60
CA ALA A 50 -10.80 -6.00 -6.84
C ALA A 50 -10.95 -7.35 -7.56
N PRO A 51 -12.18 -7.74 -7.95
CA PRO A 51 -12.37 -8.95 -8.74
C PRO A 51 -11.49 -8.88 -9.98
N GLU A 52 -10.74 -9.95 -10.27
CA GLU A 52 -10.08 -10.11 -11.55
C GLU A 52 -11.15 -9.90 -12.63
N THR A 53 -11.00 -8.78 -13.35
CA THR A 53 -12.01 -8.30 -14.27
C THR A 53 -11.58 -8.69 -15.66
N ASP A 54 -12.19 -9.75 -16.19
CA ASP A 54 -12.11 -10.12 -17.62
C ASP A 54 -12.93 -9.17 -18.51
N ARG A 55 -13.41 -8.03 -17.98
CA ARG A 55 -14.14 -7.06 -18.80
C ARG A 55 -13.13 -6.38 -19.70
N ARG A 56 -13.45 -6.37 -21.00
CA ARG A 56 -12.77 -5.50 -21.95
C ARG A 56 -12.75 -4.07 -21.43
N LEU A 57 -11.61 -3.42 -21.61
CA LEU A 57 -11.47 -2.00 -21.33
C LEU A 57 -12.50 -1.23 -22.16
N SER A 58 -13.01 -0.14 -21.60
CA SER A 58 -13.82 0.79 -22.41
C SER A 58 -12.93 1.46 -23.46
N GLU A 59 -13.49 1.87 -24.59
CA GLU A 59 -12.72 2.58 -25.63
C GLU A 59 -11.99 3.82 -25.08
N LYS A 60 -12.58 4.49 -24.07
CA LYS A 60 -11.92 5.62 -23.39
C LYS A 60 -10.66 5.19 -22.66
N CYS A 61 -10.69 4.03 -22.00
CA CYS A 61 -9.54 3.48 -21.31
C CYS A 61 -8.47 2.99 -22.29
N GLU A 62 -8.87 2.36 -23.40
CA GLU A 62 -7.93 1.91 -24.45
C GLU A 62 -7.19 3.10 -25.06
N ARG A 63 -7.91 4.16 -25.47
CA ARG A 63 -7.28 5.39 -25.98
C ARG A 63 -6.36 6.04 -24.95
N GLY A 64 -6.76 6.07 -23.68
CA GLY A 64 -5.92 6.62 -22.61
C GLY A 64 -4.63 5.83 -22.41
N LEU A 65 -4.65 4.50 -22.59
CA LEU A 65 -3.44 3.68 -22.55
C LEU A 65 -2.54 3.94 -23.76
N GLU A 66 -3.12 4.04 -24.96
CA GLU A 66 -2.36 4.38 -26.18
C GLU A 66 -1.65 5.73 -26.04
N GLU A 67 -2.36 6.75 -25.54
CA GLU A 67 -1.79 8.08 -25.28
C GLU A 67 -0.66 8.03 -24.25
N ALA A 68 -0.88 7.33 -23.12
CA ALA A 68 0.14 7.19 -22.08
C ALA A 68 1.41 6.50 -22.59
N TRP A 69 1.27 5.45 -23.40
CA TRP A 69 2.43 4.79 -24.02
C TRP A 69 3.15 5.70 -25.00
N ALA A 70 2.43 6.46 -25.83
CA ALA A 70 3.02 7.44 -26.73
C ALA A 70 3.76 8.57 -25.98
N ASP A 71 3.28 8.97 -24.80
CA ASP A 71 3.96 9.93 -23.92
C ASP A 71 5.27 9.36 -23.35
N VAL A 72 5.26 8.10 -22.92
CA VAL A 72 6.46 7.39 -22.46
C VAL A 72 7.51 7.31 -23.58
N GLU A 73 7.12 6.88 -24.77
CA GLU A 73 8.04 6.77 -25.92
C GLU A 73 8.62 8.12 -26.35
N ALA A 74 7.82 9.18 -26.25
CA ALA A 74 8.25 10.54 -26.58
C ALA A 74 8.97 11.26 -25.43
N GLY A 75 9.13 10.62 -24.26
CA GLY A 75 9.76 11.21 -23.07
C GLY A 75 8.94 12.31 -22.40
N ARG A 76 7.63 12.40 -22.68
CA ARG A 76 6.69 13.32 -22.02
C ARG A 76 6.22 12.78 -20.68
N VAL A 77 7.18 12.48 -19.79
CA VAL A 77 6.94 11.88 -18.47
C VAL A 77 7.53 12.74 -17.36
N HIS A 78 6.91 12.70 -16.19
CA HIS A 78 7.41 13.36 -14.98
C HIS A 78 7.88 12.35 -13.96
N GLY A 79 8.98 12.68 -13.26
CA GLY A 79 9.44 11.86 -12.14
C GLY A 79 8.48 11.95 -10.96
N SER A 80 8.28 10.85 -10.21
CA SER A 80 7.35 10.85 -9.07
C SER A 80 7.66 11.94 -8.03
N GLU A 81 8.94 12.17 -7.72
CA GLU A 81 9.36 13.23 -6.80
C GLU A 81 9.18 14.65 -7.36
N GLU A 82 9.22 14.79 -8.69
CA GLU A 82 8.93 16.06 -9.36
C GLU A 82 7.44 16.41 -9.26
N VAL A 83 6.57 15.44 -9.54
CA VAL A 83 5.11 15.61 -9.41
C VAL A 83 4.72 15.92 -7.97
N LYS A 84 5.26 15.21 -6.97
CA LYS A 84 4.98 15.49 -5.56
C LYS A 84 5.33 16.92 -5.18
N ARG A 85 6.53 17.38 -5.58
CA ARG A 85 6.98 18.75 -5.34
C ARG A 85 6.05 19.78 -5.98
N GLU A 86 5.59 19.57 -7.21
CA GLU A 86 4.64 20.47 -7.89
C GLU A 86 3.28 20.53 -7.20
N LEU A 87 2.84 19.41 -6.63
CA LEU A 87 1.57 19.30 -5.91
C LEU A 87 1.66 19.66 -4.42
N GLY A 88 2.86 19.96 -3.91
CA GLY A 88 3.09 20.29 -2.50
C GLY A 88 2.93 19.09 -1.54
N LEU A 89 3.21 17.88 -2.02
CA LEU A 89 3.18 16.61 -1.30
C LEU A 89 4.55 16.19 -0.77
#